data_AF-A0AAP1R0H4-F1
#
_entry.id   AF-A0AAP1R0H4-F1
#
_cell.length_a   1.000
_cell.length_b   1.000
_cell.length_c   1.000
_cell.angle_alpha   90.00
_cell.angle_beta   90.00
_cell.angle_gamma   90.00
#
_symmetry.space_group_name_H-M   'P 1'
#
loop_
_entity.id
_entity.type
_entity.pdbx_description
1 polymer ?
#
loop_
_entity_poly.entity_id
_entity_poly.type
_entity_poly.pdbx_seq_one_letter_code
_entity_poly.pdbx_strand_id
1 'polypeptide(L)' 'MQVADCSVVTQIEGVNYCIVVLHQTSWMDELNNLPPEQVIALLSATILIWYLASGLRTTLYVLGSSTKEE' A
#
# COMPACT_ATOMS: atom_id res chain seq x y z
N MET A 1 14.48 1.44 -1.92
CA MET A 1 14.38 2.89 -2.19
C MET A 1 15.60 3.27 -3.03
N GLN A 2 15.45 3.28 -4.36
CA GLN A 2 16.51 3.78 -5.23
C GLN A 2 16.47 5.30 -5.14
N VAL A 3 17.51 5.90 -4.57
CA VAL A 3 17.68 7.36 -4.55
C VAL A 3 18.07 7.75 -5.97
N ALA A 4 17.07 8.04 -6.80
CA ALA A 4 17.28 8.52 -8.15
C ALA A 4 17.88 9.94 -8.08
N ASP A 5 18.99 10.08 -8.79
CA ASP A 5 19.73 11.27 -9.19
C ASP A 5 19.21 12.64 -8.71
N CYS A 6 20.11 13.38 -8.04
CA CYS A 6 19.97 14.80 -7.75
C CYS A 6 19.69 15.58 -9.06
N SER A 7 18.42 15.80 -9.40
CA SER A 7 18.02 16.38 -10.69
C SER A 7 18.14 17.90 -10.74
N VAL A 8 18.34 18.59 -9.61
CA VAL A 8 18.47 20.05 -9.57
C VAL A 8 19.52 20.48 -8.54
N VAL A 9 20.68 20.92 -9.04
CA VAL A 9 21.66 21.68 -8.26
C VAL A 9 21.26 23.15 -8.32
N THR A 10 20.75 23.70 -7.22
CA THR A 10 20.56 25.15 -7.10
C THR A 10 21.70 25.71 -6.27
N GLN A 11 22.41 26.69 -6.83
CA GLN A 11 23.46 27.42 -6.12
C GLN A 11 22.80 28.55 -5.33
N ILE A 12 22.84 28.46 -4.01
CA ILE A 12 22.50 29.55 -3.10
C ILE A 12 23.74 29.75 -2.22
N GLU A 13 24.31 30.96 -2.25
CA GLU A 13 25.44 31.36 -1.38
C GLU A 13 26.68 30.44 -1.45
N GLY A 14 27.00 29.87 -2.62
CA GLY A 14 28.23 29.08 -2.80
C GLY A 14 28.20 27.67 -2.18
N VAL A 15 27.07 27.26 -1.61
CA VAL A 15 26.82 25.89 -1.15
C VAL A 15 25.94 25.17 -2.17
N ASN A 16 26.38 23.99 -2.61
CA ASN A 16 25.61 23.18 -3.55
C ASN A 16 24.50 22.45 -2.79
N TYR A 17 23.25 22.88 -2.98
CA TYR A 17 22.09 22.18 -2.44
C TYR A 17 21.59 21.17 -3.48
N CYS A 18 21.57 19.89 -3.12
CA CYS A 18 20.79 18.90 -3.84
C CYS A 18 19.38 18.89 -3.24
N ILE A 19 18.43 19.47 -3.96
CA ILE A 19 17.01 19.37 -3.61
C ILE A 19 16.53 18.02 -4.13
N VAL A 20 16.35 17.06 -3.22
CA VAL A 20 15.76 15.77 -3.54
C VAL A 20 14.26 15.98 -3.73
N VAL A 21 13.83 16.09 -4.99
CA VAL A 21 12.41 16.07 -5.33
C VAL A 21 11.96 14.62 -5.28
N LEU A 22 11.47 14.18 -4.12
CA LEU A 22 10.73 12.93 -4.00
C LEU A 22 9.46 13.08 -4.86
N HIS A 23 9.51 12.62 -6.11
CA HIS A 23 8.29 12.30 -6.84
C HIS A 23 7.66 11.14 -6.08
N GLN A 24 6.76 11.45 -5.16
CA GLN A 24 5.80 10.45 -4.68
C GLN A 24 4.93 10.15 -5.89
N THR A 25 5.28 9.10 -6.63
CA THR A 25 4.35 8.50 -7.57
C THR A 25 3.09 8.21 -6.77
N SER A 26 1.98 8.82 -7.17
CA SER A 26 0.71 8.54 -6.53
C SER A 26 0.44 7.05 -6.69
N TRP A 27 0.11 6.36 -5.62
CA TRP A 27 -0.26 4.94 -5.68
C TRP A 27 -1.39 4.71 -6.69
N MET A 28 -2.22 5.72 -6.95
CA MET A 28 -3.27 5.69 -7.96
C MET A 28 -2.70 5.70 -9.38
N ASP A 29 -1.62 6.43 -9.64
CA ASP A 29 -0.96 6.47 -10.95
C ASP A 29 -0.26 5.14 -11.24
N GLU A 30 0.34 4.52 -10.22
CA GLU A 30 0.90 3.17 -10.33
C GLU A 30 -0.19 2.15 -10.66
N LEU A 31 -1.36 2.23 -10.00
CA LEU A 31 -2.52 1.37 -10.26
C LEU A 31 -3.10 1.55 -11.67
N ASN A 32 -3.19 2.78 -12.15
CA ASN A 32 -3.71 3.08 -13.50
C ASN A 32 -2.76 2.60 -14.60
N ASN A 33 -1.49 2.40 -14.29
CA ASN A 33 -0.49 1.92 -15.23
C ASN A 33 -0.36 0.38 -15.22
N LEU A 34 -1.13 -0.32 -14.38
CA LEU A 34 -1.13 -1.78 -14.34
C LEU A 34 -1.92 -2.35 -15.52
N PRO A 35 -1.45 -3.45 -16.10
CA PRO A 35 -2.21 -4.16 -17.12
C PRO A 35 -3.43 -4.87 -16.49
N PRO A 36 -4.51 -5.11 -17.27
CA PRO A 36 -5.79 -5.57 -16.74
C PRO A 36 -5.71 -6.85 -15.89
N GLU A 37 -4.84 -7.78 -16.24
CA GLU A 37 -4.63 -9.03 -15.51
C GLU A 37 -4.10 -8.82 -14.09
N GLN A 38 -3.22 -7.83 -13.89
CA GLN A 38 -2.68 -7.50 -12.58
C GLN A 38 -3.74 -6.80 -11.71
N VAL A 39 -4.59 -5.98 -12.31
CA VAL A 39 -5.74 -5.36 -11.62
C VAL A 39 -6.74 -6.42 -11.16
N ILE A 40 -7.06 -7.40 -12.02
CA ILE A 40 -7.96 -8.51 -11.66
C ILE A 40 -7.37 -9.37 -10.53
N ALA A 41 -6.07 -9.66 -10.60
CA ALA A 41 -5.38 -10.38 -9.52
C ALA A 41 -5.44 -9.62 -8.19
N LEU A 42 -5.24 -8.30 -8.22
CA LEU A 42 -5.29 -7.45 -7.03
C LEU A 42 -6.71 -7.42 -6.42
N LEU A 43 -7.74 -7.26 -7.25
CA LEU A 43 -9.14 -7.25 -6.81
C LEU A 43 -9.56 -8.59 -6.22
N SER A 44 -9.21 -9.70 -6.88
CA SER A 44 -9.55 -11.05 -6.40
C SER A 44 -8.84 -11.41 -5.10
N ALA A 45 -7.55 -11.06 -4.95
CA ALA A 45 -6.81 -11.21 -3.69
C ALA A 45 -7.46 -10.40 -2.56
N THR A 46 -7.88 -9.17 -2.84
CA THR A 46 -8.56 -8.31 -1.85
C THR A 46 -9.86 -8.94 -1.37
N ILE A 47 -10.69 -9.46 -2.29
CA ILE A 47 -11.95 -10.15 -1.95
C ILE A 47 -11.69 -11.38 -1.07
N LEU A 48 -10.69 -12.19 -1.42
CA LEU A 48 -10.31 -13.39 -0.65
C LEU A 48 -9.90 -13.06 0.78
N ILE A 49 -9.11 -11.99 0.97
CA ILE A 49 -8.70 -11.52 2.30
C ILE A 49 -9.94 -11.13 3.12
N TRP A 50 -10.86 -10.36 2.54
CA TRP A 50 -12.10 -9.97 3.23
C TRP A 50 -12.96 -11.16 3.61
N TYR A 51 -13.07 -12.14 2.72
CA TYR A 51 -13.83 -13.35 2.98
C TYR A 51 -13.24 -14.15 4.15
N LEU A 52 -11.92 -14.37 4.15
CA LEU A 52 -11.21 -15.04 5.24
C LEU A 52 -11.33 -14.29 6.56
N ALA A 53 -11.15 -12.97 6.54
CA ALA A 53 -11.27 -12.13 7.72
C ALA A 53 -12.68 -12.19 8.32
N SER A 54 -13.72 -12.21 7.48
CA SER A 54 -15.12 -12.36 7.91
C SER A 54 -15.37 -13.72 8.55
N GLY A 55 -14.88 -14.80 7.93
CA GLY A 55 -14.98 -16.15 8.48
C GLY A 55 -14.30 -16.28 9.84
N LEU A 56 -13.05 -15.81 9.96
CA LEU A 56 -12.30 -15.80 11.22
C LEU A 56 -13.04 -15.00 12.30
N ARG A 57 -13.54 -13.81 11.97
CA ARG A 57 -14.31 -12.99 12.90
C ARG A 57 -15.53 -13.73 13.43
N THR A 58 -16.25 -14.42 12.55
CA THR A 58 -17.45 -15.18 12.92
C THR A 58 -17.10 -16.35 13.83
N THR A 59 -16.07 -17.12 13.48
CA THR A 59 -15.59 -18.25 14.28
C THR A 59 -15.12 -17.81 15.67
N LEU A 60 -14.32 -16.73 15.74
CA LEU A 60 -13.87 -16.15 17.00
C LEU A 60 -15.04 -15.64 17.85
N TYR A 61 -16.04 -15.03 17.22
CA TYR A 61 -17.23 -14.57 17.93
C TYR A 61 -18.01 -15.74 18.55
N VAL A 62 -18.23 -16.83 17.80
CA VAL A 62 -18.94 -18.02 18.30
C VAL A 62 -18.17 -18.70 19.44
N LEU A 63 -16.85 -18.88 19.30
CA LEU A 63 -15.98 -19.43 20.35
C LEU A 63 -15.96 -18.55 21.60
N GLY A 64 -15.94 -17.22 21.42
CA GLY A 64 -15.94 -16.25 22.52
C GLY A 64 -17.31 -16.10 23.19
N SER A 65 -18.42 -16.39 22.50
CA SER A 65 -19.75 -16.39 23.11
C SER A 65 -20.00 -17.65 23.94
N SER A 66 -19.47 -18.82 23.53
CA SER A 66 -19.66 -20.06 24.28
C SER A 66 -18.88 -20.09 25.60
N THR A 67 -17.81 -19.30 25.73
CA THR A 67 -16.99 -19.19 26.96
C THR A 67 -17.55 -18.23 27.99
N LYS A 68 -18.64 -17.51 27.70
CA LYS A 68 -19.29 -16.57 28.63
C LYS A 68 -20.50 -17.13 29.36
N GLU A 69 -20.94 -18.35 29.04
CA GLU A 69 -22.12 -18.99 29.64
C GLU A 69 -21.79 -19.92 30.83
N GLU A 70 -20.56 -19.90 31.36
CA GLU A 70 -20.18 -20.53 32.64
C GLU A 70 -19.51 -19.50 33.58
#